data_AF-A0A8J3YG04-F1
#
_entry.id   AF-A0A8J3YG04-F1
#
_cell.length_a   1.000
_cell.length_b   1.000
_cell.length_c   1.000
_cell.angle_alpha   90.00
_cell.angle_beta   90.00
_cell.angle_gamma   90.00
#
_symmetry.space_group_name_H-M   'P 1'
#
loop_
_entity.id
_entity.type
_entity.pdbx_description
1 polymer ?
#
loop_
_entity_poly.entity_id
_entity_poly.type
_entity_poly.pdbx_seq_one_letter_code
_entity_poly.pdbx_strand_id
1 'polypeptide(L)'
;MRPETVLEQTDWRALAHSHGPAWPETPRLLAGLLTGDRDDARRALSHLWEELFHQGTIYQATPAAAWFVAVALGDPRVRAQPCPTREYGDGPLRAALLNWLARLGYAMGVQWREWFGDDAPGGENIGGPLRPMRPQLHAVVAAFLDDPDGYVRDAALIAAVNLASAPELMSHRAALSDRVRAAVAADPHWCHLGTAVPNLRYWGERDLPWRELATPVYEPQHGPFDEPPF
;
A
#
# COMPACT_ATOMS: atom_id res chain seq x y z
N MET A 1 -16.30 0.63 14.71
CA MET A 1 -16.76 1.63 13.71
C MET A 1 -17.09 0.88 12.44
N ARG A 2 -18.18 1.23 11.73
CA ARG A 2 -18.49 0.63 10.42
C ARG A 2 -17.81 1.43 9.30
N PRO A 3 -17.43 0.81 8.17
CA PRO A 3 -16.80 1.54 7.06
C PRO A 3 -17.66 2.69 6.53
N GLU A 4 -18.98 2.52 6.45
CA GLU A 4 -19.92 3.55 5.99
C GLU A 4 -19.87 4.81 6.84
N THR A 5 -19.65 4.67 8.15
CA THR A 5 -19.52 5.81 9.06
C THR A 5 -18.34 6.70 8.68
N VAL A 6 -17.23 6.13 8.18
CA VAL A 6 -16.10 6.92 7.69
C VAL A 6 -16.49 7.70 6.43
N LEU A 7 -17.24 7.08 5.51
CA LEU A 7 -17.71 7.75 4.30
C LEU A 7 -18.65 8.92 4.62
N GLU A 8 -19.55 8.73 5.59
CA GLU A 8 -20.55 9.72 6.00
C GLU A 8 -19.96 10.89 6.78
N GLN A 9 -18.96 10.64 7.64
CA GLN A 9 -18.39 11.66 8.53
C GLN A 9 -17.25 12.47 7.90
N THR A 10 -16.70 12.01 6.77
CA THR A 10 -15.63 12.71 6.07
C THR A 10 -16.22 13.83 5.20
N ASP A 11 -15.71 15.06 5.34
CA ASP A 11 -16.07 16.16 4.44
C ASP A 11 -15.31 16.04 3.10
N TRP A 12 -15.76 15.13 2.25
CA TRP A 12 -15.16 14.89 0.93
C TRP A 12 -15.18 16.10 -0.01
N ARG A 13 -16.07 17.08 0.23
CA ARG A 13 -16.16 18.29 -0.59
C ARG A 13 -14.96 19.22 -0.38
N ALA A 14 -14.31 19.13 0.78
CA ALA A 14 -13.10 19.89 1.09
C ALA A 14 -11.80 19.19 0.63
N LEU A 15 -11.91 17.98 0.04
CA LEU A 15 -10.75 17.15 -0.32
C LEU A 15 -10.61 17.02 -1.84
N ALA A 16 -9.38 16.82 -2.29
CA ALA A 16 -9.04 16.56 -3.68
C ALA A 16 -8.08 15.36 -3.82
N HIS A 17 -8.08 14.78 -5.02
CA HIS A 17 -7.14 13.76 -5.50
C HIS A 17 -6.47 14.22 -6.81
N SER A 18 -5.73 13.34 -7.49
CA SER A 18 -4.96 13.70 -8.70
C SER A 18 -5.81 14.33 -9.81
N HIS A 19 -7.06 13.92 -9.95
CA HIS A 19 -7.99 14.39 -10.99
C HIS A 19 -8.96 15.51 -10.54
N GLY A 20 -8.77 16.12 -9.37
CA GLY A 20 -9.61 17.22 -8.88
C GLY A 20 -10.40 16.89 -7.61
N PRO A 21 -11.59 17.50 -7.41
CA PRO A 21 -12.39 17.31 -6.19
C PRO A 21 -12.77 15.85 -5.95
N ALA A 22 -12.66 15.39 -4.70
CA ALA A 22 -12.96 14.02 -4.32
C ALA A 22 -14.48 13.73 -4.28
N TRP A 23 -15.30 14.74 -3.98
CA TRP A 23 -16.76 14.59 -4.03
C TRP A 23 -17.31 14.79 -5.44
N PRO A 24 -18.29 13.98 -5.91
CA PRO A 24 -18.92 12.84 -5.22
C PRO A 24 -18.26 11.48 -5.49
N GLU A 25 -17.27 11.46 -6.38
CA GLU A 25 -16.70 10.25 -6.99
C GLU A 25 -16.08 9.31 -5.94
N THR A 26 -15.17 9.82 -5.10
CA THR A 26 -14.40 9.04 -4.15
C THR A 26 -15.27 8.25 -3.16
N PRO A 27 -16.17 8.86 -2.37
CA PRO A 27 -16.98 8.08 -1.43
C PRO A 27 -17.88 7.07 -2.13
N ARG A 28 -18.38 7.38 -3.34
CA ARG A 28 -19.18 6.46 -4.15
C ARG A 28 -18.37 5.24 -4.58
N LEU A 29 -17.15 5.45 -5.08
CA LEU A 29 -16.26 4.34 -5.50
C LEU A 29 -15.78 3.53 -4.30
N LEU A 30 -15.41 4.16 -3.19
CA LEU A 30 -15.01 3.45 -1.96
C LEU A 30 -16.14 2.58 -1.39
N ALA A 31 -17.39 3.03 -1.45
CA ALA A 31 -18.56 2.21 -1.07
C ALA A 31 -18.67 0.93 -1.90
N GLY A 32 -18.13 0.91 -3.12
CA GLY A 32 -18.06 -0.26 -3.99
C GLY A 32 -17.32 -1.45 -3.38
N LEU A 33 -16.38 -1.23 -2.45
CA LEU A 33 -15.71 -2.33 -1.72
C LEU A 33 -16.67 -3.14 -0.85
N LEU A 34 -17.83 -2.56 -0.51
CA LEU A 34 -18.80 -3.12 0.44
C LEU A 34 -19.99 -3.79 -0.25
N THR A 35 -20.09 -3.75 -1.59
CA THR A 35 -21.28 -4.26 -2.30
C THR A 35 -21.25 -5.77 -2.52
N GLY A 36 -20.05 -6.37 -2.48
CA GLY A 36 -19.84 -7.77 -2.86
C GLY A 36 -19.79 -7.98 -4.38
N ASP A 37 -19.97 -6.93 -5.17
CA ASP A 37 -19.85 -6.96 -6.62
C ASP A 37 -18.38 -6.82 -7.05
N ARG A 38 -17.97 -7.70 -7.97
CA ARG A 38 -16.58 -7.78 -8.42
C ARG A 38 -16.16 -6.52 -9.19
N ASP A 39 -17.03 -5.95 -10.01
CA ASP A 39 -16.70 -4.78 -10.82
C ASP A 39 -16.69 -3.50 -9.97
N ASP A 40 -17.58 -3.40 -8.99
CA ASP A 40 -17.50 -2.35 -7.96
C ASP A 40 -16.17 -2.38 -7.21
N ALA A 41 -15.77 -3.54 -6.69
CA ALA A 41 -14.50 -3.69 -5.99
C ALA A 41 -13.30 -3.37 -6.89
N ARG A 42 -13.35 -3.77 -8.18
CA ARG A 42 -12.30 -3.45 -9.15
C ARG A 42 -12.17 -1.94 -9.37
N ARG A 43 -13.29 -1.23 -9.58
CA ARG A 43 -13.30 0.22 -9.76
C ARG A 43 -12.79 0.94 -8.53
N ALA A 44 -13.17 0.47 -7.34
CA ALA A 44 -12.70 1.03 -6.09
C ALA A 44 -11.18 0.86 -5.91
N LEU A 45 -10.63 -0.33 -6.20
CA LEU A 45 -9.18 -0.55 -6.17
C LEU A 45 -8.45 0.32 -7.18
N SER A 46 -8.96 0.41 -8.41
CA SER A 46 -8.38 1.29 -9.42
C SER A 46 -8.36 2.75 -8.96
N HIS A 47 -9.44 3.24 -8.37
CA HIS A 47 -9.48 4.59 -7.80
C HIS A 47 -8.45 4.80 -6.66
N LEU A 48 -8.27 3.80 -5.79
CA LEU A 48 -7.26 3.85 -4.72
C LEU A 48 -5.84 4.01 -5.29
N TRP A 49 -5.50 3.28 -6.34
CA TRP A 49 -4.16 3.30 -6.95
C TRP A 49 -3.94 4.48 -7.90
N GLU A 50 -4.90 4.75 -8.77
CA GLU A 50 -4.74 5.70 -9.87
C GLU A 50 -5.07 7.15 -9.48
N GLU A 51 -5.90 7.35 -8.46
CA GLU A 51 -6.36 8.69 -8.10
C GLU A 51 -5.92 9.11 -6.71
N LEU A 52 -6.08 8.22 -5.73
CA LEU A 52 -5.75 8.50 -4.33
C LEU A 52 -4.27 8.21 -4.01
N PHE A 53 -3.55 7.54 -4.89
CA PHE A 53 -2.11 7.30 -4.74
C PHE A 53 -1.38 7.31 -6.10
N HIS A 54 -1.63 8.36 -6.89
CA HIS A 54 -1.07 8.46 -8.22
C HIS A 54 0.45 8.71 -8.21
N GLN A 55 1.22 7.86 -8.90
CA GLN A 55 2.68 8.01 -9.12
C GLN A 55 3.50 8.26 -7.85
N GLY A 56 3.10 7.67 -6.72
CA GLY A 56 3.81 7.85 -5.44
C GLY A 56 3.36 9.07 -4.62
N THR A 57 2.41 9.85 -5.12
CA THR A 57 1.90 11.05 -4.45
C THR A 57 0.74 10.70 -3.53
N ILE A 58 0.76 11.23 -2.31
CA ILE A 58 -0.33 11.14 -1.35
C ILE A 58 -1.12 12.46 -1.41
N TYR A 59 -2.40 12.37 -1.73
CA TYR A 59 -3.30 13.51 -1.92
C TYR A 59 -4.12 13.83 -0.67
N GLN A 60 -4.86 14.95 -0.70
CA GLN A 60 -5.67 15.40 0.45
C GLN A 60 -6.75 14.37 0.85
N ALA A 61 -7.33 13.65 -0.11
CA ALA A 61 -8.33 12.62 0.14
C ALA A 61 -7.74 11.28 0.63
N THR A 62 -6.44 11.03 0.43
CA THR A 62 -5.79 9.76 0.73
C THR A 62 -5.85 9.37 2.21
N PRO A 63 -5.65 10.26 3.20
CA PRO A 63 -5.79 9.91 4.62
C PRO A 63 -7.17 9.37 4.99
N ALA A 64 -8.24 10.02 4.52
CA ALA A 64 -9.60 9.56 4.78
C ALA A 64 -9.87 8.21 4.12
N ALA A 65 -9.40 8.01 2.88
CA ALA A 65 -9.48 6.72 2.20
C ALA A 65 -8.67 5.62 2.91
N ALA A 66 -7.47 5.95 3.41
CA ALA A 66 -6.64 5.02 4.19
C ALA A 66 -7.34 4.56 5.46
N TRP A 67 -8.00 5.48 6.16
CA TRP A 67 -8.81 5.12 7.32
C TRP A 67 -10.02 4.27 6.95
N PHE A 68 -10.73 4.62 5.87
CA PHE A 68 -11.84 3.82 5.36
C PHE A 68 -11.39 2.38 5.07
N VAL A 69 -10.29 2.21 4.34
CA VAL A 69 -9.72 0.89 4.02
C VAL A 69 -9.34 0.14 5.30
N ALA A 70 -8.70 0.80 6.26
CA ALA A 70 -8.34 0.19 7.54
C ALA A 70 -9.57 -0.36 8.29
N VAL A 71 -10.67 0.40 8.33
CA VAL A 71 -11.93 -0.07 8.92
C VAL A 71 -12.57 -1.18 8.08
N ALA A 72 -12.52 -1.08 6.75
CA ALA A 72 -13.10 -2.04 5.82
C ALA A 72 -12.42 -3.42 5.84
N LEU A 73 -11.12 -3.50 6.19
CA LEU A 73 -10.41 -4.78 6.33
C LEU A 73 -11.06 -5.74 7.35
N GLY A 74 -11.72 -5.19 8.37
CA GLY A 74 -12.46 -5.97 9.38
C GLY A 74 -13.90 -6.30 8.99
N ASP A 75 -14.41 -5.78 7.87
CA ASP A 75 -15.80 -5.97 7.46
C ASP A 75 -15.99 -7.37 6.82
N PRO A 76 -17.00 -8.15 7.27
CA PRO A 76 -17.28 -9.48 6.70
C PRO A 76 -17.50 -9.48 5.19
N ARG A 77 -18.07 -8.39 4.63
CA ARG A 77 -18.31 -8.26 3.18
C ARG A 77 -16.99 -8.19 2.42
N VAL A 78 -15.99 -7.49 2.95
CA VAL A 78 -14.65 -7.42 2.35
C VAL A 78 -13.89 -8.73 2.55
N ARG A 79 -14.03 -9.36 3.72
CA ARG A 79 -13.35 -10.61 4.06
C ARG A 79 -13.69 -11.77 3.11
N ALA A 80 -14.95 -11.86 2.67
CA ALA A 80 -15.43 -12.94 1.83
C ALA A 80 -15.08 -12.78 0.34
N GLN A 81 -14.60 -11.60 -0.09
CA GLN A 81 -14.41 -11.30 -1.50
C GLN A 81 -13.04 -11.76 -2.02
N PRO A 82 -12.99 -12.43 -3.19
CA PRO A 82 -11.73 -12.64 -3.91
C PRO A 82 -11.20 -11.31 -4.44
N CYS A 83 -9.90 -11.23 -4.74
CA CYS A 83 -9.36 -10.07 -5.45
C CYS A 83 -10.05 -9.94 -6.83
N PRO A 84 -10.53 -8.75 -7.20
CA PRO A 84 -11.30 -8.58 -8.43
C PRO A 84 -10.44 -8.57 -9.70
N THR A 85 -9.11 -8.39 -9.58
CA THR A 85 -8.15 -8.42 -10.69
C THR A 85 -6.75 -8.82 -10.20
N ARG A 86 -5.98 -9.53 -11.03
CA ARG A 86 -4.57 -9.87 -10.72
C ARG A 86 -3.64 -8.66 -10.73
N GLU A 87 -4.06 -7.57 -11.37
CA GLU A 87 -3.30 -6.31 -11.44
C GLU A 87 -2.93 -5.76 -10.06
N TYR A 88 -3.81 -5.94 -9.07
CA TYR A 88 -3.60 -5.46 -7.70
C TYR A 88 -3.17 -6.57 -6.73
N GLY A 89 -2.73 -7.71 -7.27
CA GLY A 89 -2.22 -8.86 -6.54
C GLY A 89 -3.11 -10.09 -6.63
N ASP A 90 -2.52 -11.23 -6.26
CA ASP A 90 -3.21 -12.50 -6.10
C ASP A 90 -3.89 -12.61 -4.72
N GLY A 91 -4.86 -13.52 -4.61
CA GLY A 91 -5.52 -13.85 -3.34
C GLY A 91 -6.82 -13.08 -3.08
N PRO A 92 -7.20 -12.85 -1.81
CA PRO A 92 -8.44 -12.17 -1.44
C PRO A 92 -8.34 -10.64 -1.53
N LEU A 93 -9.48 -9.96 -1.61
CA LEU A 93 -9.56 -8.48 -1.66
C LEU A 93 -8.82 -7.82 -0.48
N ARG A 94 -8.86 -8.43 0.71
CA ARG A 94 -8.11 -7.96 1.89
C ARG A 94 -6.60 -7.85 1.63
N ALA A 95 -6.00 -8.78 0.90
CA ALA A 95 -4.58 -8.74 0.58
C ALA A 95 -4.26 -7.55 -0.34
N ALA A 96 -5.09 -7.29 -1.37
CA ALA A 96 -4.92 -6.14 -2.26
C ALA A 96 -5.04 -4.79 -1.50
N LEU A 97 -5.98 -4.69 -0.56
CA LEU A 97 -6.14 -3.51 0.29
C LEU A 97 -4.96 -3.29 1.25
N LEU A 98 -4.44 -4.38 1.84
CA LEU A 98 -3.22 -4.32 2.66
C LEU A 98 -2.00 -3.92 1.84
N ASN A 99 -1.87 -4.40 0.60
CA ASN A 99 -0.81 -3.99 -0.32
C ASN A 99 -0.89 -2.51 -0.65
N TRP A 100 -2.08 -1.95 -0.83
CA TRP A 100 -2.25 -0.53 -1.02
C TRP A 100 -1.81 0.27 0.22
N LEU A 101 -2.23 -0.12 1.44
CA LEU A 101 -1.73 0.49 2.68
C LEU A 101 -0.21 0.35 2.83
N ALA A 102 0.35 -0.78 2.45
CA ALA A 102 1.79 -1.00 2.44
C ALA A 102 2.52 -0.01 1.54
N ARG A 103 1.95 0.28 0.37
CA ARG A 103 2.52 1.23 -0.57
C ARG A 103 2.51 2.65 -0.04
N LEU A 104 1.46 3.06 0.68
CA LEU A 104 1.44 4.34 1.39
C LEU A 104 2.57 4.42 2.44
N GLY A 105 2.77 3.35 3.21
CA GLY A 105 3.88 3.24 4.17
C GLY A 105 5.25 3.36 3.49
N TYR A 106 5.43 2.69 2.35
CA TYR A 106 6.67 2.73 1.57
C TYR A 106 6.96 4.15 1.07
N ALA A 107 5.93 4.82 0.52
CA ALA A 107 6.02 6.19 0.04
C ALA A 107 6.42 7.18 1.14
N MET A 108 5.88 7.03 2.34
CA MET A 108 6.23 7.87 3.51
C MET A 108 7.57 7.52 4.17
N GLY A 109 8.18 6.40 3.79
CA GLY A 109 9.36 5.81 4.43
C GLY A 109 10.53 5.68 3.46
N VAL A 110 10.82 4.44 3.04
CA VAL A 110 11.98 4.11 2.21
C VAL A 110 12.01 4.89 0.89
N GLN A 111 10.89 4.95 0.15
CA GLN A 111 10.86 5.63 -1.14
C GLN A 111 11.26 7.10 -1.03
N TRP A 112 10.73 7.78 -0.01
CA TRP A 112 11.05 9.17 0.26
C TRP A 112 12.55 9.34 0.51
N ARG A 113 13.12 8.50 1.38
CA ARG A 113 14.56 8.53 1.68
C ARG A 113 15.42 8.24 0.46
N GLU A 114 15.03 7.28 -0.36
CA GLU A 114 15.74 6.93 -1.60
C GLU A 114 15.74 8.06 -2.63
N TRP A 115 14.62 8.77 -2.76
CA TRP A 115 14.45 9.81 -3.80
C TRP A 115 14.97 11.17 -3.37
N PHE A 116 14.84 11.50 -2.10
CA PHE A 116 15.09 12.86 -1.62
C PHE A 116 16.21 12.93 -0.55
N GLY A 117 16.50 11.82 0.14
CA GLY A 117 17.43 11.79 1.27
C GLY A 117 16.76 12.04 2.62
N ASP A 118 17.49 11.78 3.70
CA ASP A 118 16.97 11.87 5.08
C ASP A 118 16.65 13.31 5.50
N ASP A 119 17.41 14.29 5.01
CA ASP A 119 17.31 15.71 5.39
C ASP A 119 16.53 16.56 4.38
N ALA A 120 15.81 15.93 3.46
CA ALA A 120 15.16 16.64 2.36
C ALA A 120 14.03 17.57 2.83
N PRO A 121 14.09 18.88 2.52
CA PRO A 121 12.97 19.79 2.78
C PRO A 121 11.74 19.37 1.96
N GLY A 122 10.54 19.47 2.54
CA GLY A 122 9.28 19.16 1.86
C GLY A 122 8.79 17.72 2.00
N GLY A 123 9.43 16.88 2.83
CA GLY A 123 8.92 15.53 3.19
C GLY A 123 7.59 15.56 3.93
N GLU A 124 7.25 16.72 4.49
CA GLU A 124 5.94 17.03 5.04
C GLU A 124 4.85 17.26 3.98
N ASN A 125 5.19 17.51 2.71
CA ASN A 125 4.21 17.66 1.63
C ASN A 125 3.82 16.33 0.97
N ILE A 126 4.77 15.38 0.84
CA ILE A 126 4.45 14.00 0.40
C ILE A 126 4.14 13.15 1.63
N GLY A 127 2.85 12.84 1.81
CA GLY A 127 2.36 12.03 2.93
C GLY A 127 1.99 12.80 4.19
N GLY A 128 2.14 14.13 4.20
CA GLY A 128 1.91 15.02 5.35
C GLY A 128 0.76 14.63 6.27
N PRO A 129 -0.50 14.74 5.83
CA PRO A 129 -1.64 14.45 6.68
C PRO A 129 -1.81 12.95 7.02
N LEU A 130 -1.10 12.05 6.34
CA LEU A 130 -1.12 10.60 6.63
C LEU A 130 -0.05 10.18 7.64
N ARG A 131 1.07 10.92 7.76
CA ARG A 131 2.17 10.59 8.69
C ARG A 131 1.71 10.41 10.15
N PRO A 132 0.84 11.27 10.71
CA PRO A 132 0.34 11.11 12.08
C PRO A 132 -0.56 9.89 12.27
N MET A 133 -1.08 9.30 11.18
CA MET A 133 -1.96 8.13 11.23
C MET A 133 -1.19 6.80 11.20
N ARG A 134 0.13 6.82 11.01
CA ARG A 134 0.94 5.60 10.89
C ARG A 134 0.79 4.65 12.09
N PRO A 135 0.80 5.11 13.36
CA PRO A 135 0.59 4.21 14.49
C PRO A 135 -0.78 3.52 14.48
N GLN A 136 -1.84 4.25 14.14
CA GLN A 136 -3.21 3.72 14.08
C GLN A 136 -3.34 2.70 12.94
N LEU A 137 -2.82 3.03 11.75
CA LEU A 137 -2.81 2.10 10.62
C LEU A 137 -1.98 0.85 10.92
N HIS A 138 -0.82 1.01 11.56
CA HIS A 138 0.03 -0.11 11.96
C HIS A 138 -0.70 -1.03 12.94
N ALA A 139 -1.42 -0.48 13.93
CA ALA A 139 -2.20 -1.28 14.86
C ALA A 139 -3.28 -2.13 14.15
N VAL A 140 -3.95 -1.57 13.15
CA VAL A 140 -4.95 -2.31 12.35
C VAL A 140 -4.28 -3.41 11.52
N VAL A 141 -3.23 -3.07 10.77
CA VAL A 141 -2.48 -4.02 9.94
C VAL A 141 -1.88 -5.15 10.78
N ALA A 142 -1.37 -4.85 11.97
CA ALA A 142 -0.74 -5.82 12.85
C ALA A 142 -1.70 -6.95 13.28
N ALA A 143 -3.01 -6.70 13.30
CA ALA A 143 -4.01 -7.71 13.59
C ALA A 143 -4.11 -8.82 12.53
N PHE A 144 -3.53 -8.62 11.34
CA PHE A 144 -3.53 -9.56 10.23
C PHE A 144 -2.20 -10.31 10.05
N LEU A 145 -1.21 -10.09 10.93
CA LEU A 145 0.11 -10.75 10.86
C LEU A 145 0.06 -12.26 11.09
N ASP A 146 -1.03 -12.76 11.65
CA ASP A 146 -1.26 -14.18 11.89
C ASP A 146 -2.56 -14.67 11.20
N ASP A 147 -3.03 -13.97 10.15
CA ASP A 147 -4.22 -14.39 9.37
C ASP A 147 -3.96 -15.77 8.74
N PRO A 148 -4.96 -16.68 8.71
CA PRO A 148 -4.80 -18.01 8.12
C PRO A 148 -4.48 -17.97 6.61
N ASP A 149 -4.94 -16.94 5.90
CA ASP A 149 -4.64 -16.75 4.48
C ASP A 149 -3.22 -16.21 4.29
N GLY A 150 -2.39 -16.94 3.53
CA GLY A 150 -0.99 -16.58 3.29
C GLY A 150 -0.83 -15.22 2.60
N TYR A 151 -1.66 -14.90 1.61
CA TYR A 151 -1.60 -13.62 0.91
C TYR A 151 -1.93 -12.45 1.83
N VAL A 152 -2.91 -12.63 2.73
CA VAL A 152 -3.27 -11.61 3.71
C VAL A 152 -2.14 -11.41 4.71
N ARG A 153 -1.57 -12.50 5.22
CA ARG A 153 -0.46 -12.47 6.18
C ARG A 153 0.78 -11.79 5.60
N ASP A 154 1.14 -12.09 4.36
CA ASP A 154 2.30 -11.50 3.69
C ASP A 154 2.09 -10.01 3.40
N ALA A 155 0.91 -9.64 2.89
CA ALA A 155 0.56 -8.25 2.66
C ALA A 155 0.54 -7.44 3.97
N ALA A 156 0.05 -8.04 5.06
CA ALA A 156 0.07 -7.42 6.40
C ALA A 156 1.49 -7.23 6.92
N LEU A 157 2.37 -8.22 6.75
CA LEU A 157 3.77 -8.12 7.17
C LEU A 157 4.49 -6.99 6.43
N ILE A 158 4.32 -6.90 5.11
CA ILE A 158 4.91 -5.82 4.31
C ILE A 158 4.35 -4.46 4.73
N ALA A 159 3.03 -4.35 4.93
CA ALA A 159 2.41 -3.12 5.40
C ALA A 159 2.94 -2.69 6.78
N ALA A 160 3.06 -3.62 7.73
CA ALA A 160 3.56 -3.35 9.07
C ALA A 160 4.99 -2.83 9.03
N VAL A 161 5.87 -3.49 8.26
CA VAL A 161 7.26 -3.09 8.07
C VAL A 161 7.38 -1.69 7.48
N ASN A 162 6.62 -1.41 6.42
CA ASN A 162 6.65 -0.11 5.76
C ASN A 162 6.14 1.02 6.67
N LEU A 163 5.07 0.78 7.44
CA LEU A 163 4.56 1.76 8.41
C LEU A 163 5.55 1.97 9.57
N ALA A 164 6.27 0.92 10.00
CA ALA A 164 7.28 0.96 11.06
C ALA A 164 8.57 1.74 10.71
N SER A 165 8.68 2.28 9.49
CA SER A 165 9.64 3.35 9.17
C SER A 165 9.45 4.60 10.03
N ALA A 166 8.27 4.80 10.62
CA ALA A 166 8.00 5.83 11.60
C ALA A 166 8.85 5.65 12.89
N PRO A 167 9.47 6.71 13.44
CA PRO A 167 10.21 6.62 14.71
C PRO A 167 9.34 6.13 15.88
N GLU A 168 8.05 6.49 15.90
CA GLU A 168 7.09 6.13 16.94
C GLU A 168 6.86 4.61 17.03
N LEU A 169 7.18 3.87 15.97
CA LEU A 169 7.01 2.43 15.85
C LEU A 169 8.32 1.66 16.00
N MET A 170 9.41 2.31 16.45
CA MET A 170 10.73 1.69 16.62
C MET A 170 10.71 0.44 17.50
N SER A 171 9.88 0.41 18.55
CA SER A 171 9.76 -0.74 19.46
C SER A 171 9.25 -2.01 18.78
N HIS A 172 8.58 -1.91 17.64
CA HIS A 172 8.05 -3.05 16.89
C HIS A 172 9.06 -3.65 15.90
N ARG A 173 10.15 -2.93 15.57
CA ARG A 173 11.05 -3.28 14.46
C ARG A 173 11.73 -4.63 14.64
N ALA A 174 12.21 -4.96 15.84
CA ALA A 174 12.87 -6.23 16.11
C ALA A 174 11.96 -7.44 15.82
N ALA A 175 10.72 -7.42 16.33
CA ALA A 175 9.75 -8.48 16.08
C ALA A 175 9.35 -8.59 14.60
N LEU A 176 9.27 -7.45 13.90
CA LEU A 176 8.99 -7.43 12.47
C LEU A 176 10.17 -7.96 11.65
N SER A 177 11.41 -7.64 12.02
CA SER A 177 12.61 -8.18 11.38
C SER A 177 12.65 -9.70 11.43
N ASP A 178 12.36 -10.29 12.60
CA ASP A 178 12.36 -11.75 12.77
C ASP A 178 11.30 -12.42 11.90
N ARG A 179 10.10 -11.82 11.81
CA ARG A 179 9.03 -12.30 10.92
C ARG A 179 9.43 -12.20 9.44
N VAL A 180 10.05 -11.10 9.02
CA VAL A 180 10.53 -10.94 7.63
C VAL A 180 11.60 -11.98 7.30
N ARG A 181 12.56 -12.23 8.19
CA ARG A 181 13.58 -13.27 7.99
C ARG A 181 12.95 -14.65 7.84
N ALA A 182 12.02 -15.00 8.72
CA ALA A 182 11.32 -16.27 8.65
C ALA A 182 10.53 -16.41 7.33
N ALA A 183 9.83 -15.37 6.90
CA ALA A 183 9.09 -15.36 5.64
C ALA A 183 10.02 -15.54 4.43
N VAL A 184 11.11 -14.77 4.34
CA VAL A 184 12.08 -14.86 3.24
C VAL A 184 12.79 -16.22 3.20
N ALA A 185 13.06 -16.82 4.37
CA ALA A 185 13.65 -18.15 4.44
C ALA A 185 12.69 -19.25 4.00
N ALA A 186 11.38 -19.08 4.23
CA ALA A 186 10.35 -20.02 3.81
C ALA A 186 10.03 -19.90 2.32
N ASP A 187 9.87 -18.67 1.82
CA ASP A 187 9.65 -18.36 0.41
C ASP A 187 10.31 -17.01 0.08
N PRO A 188 11.42 -16.99 -0.68
CA PRO A 188 12.05 -15.76 -1.13
C PRO A 188 11.25 -15.11 -2.27
N HIS A 189 10.05 -14.64 -1.95
CA HIS A 189 9.18 -13.96 -2.89
C HIS A 189 9.65 -12.51 -3.13
N TRP A 190 9.53 -12.05 -4.39
CA TRP A 190 10.04 -10.75 -4.81
C TRP A 190 9.46 -9.57 -4.01
N CYS A 191 8.24 -9.70 -3.50
CA CYS A 191 7.60 -8.66 -2.69
C CYS A 191 8.34 -8.47 -1.35
N HIS A 192 8.70 -9.54 -0.64
CA HIS A 192 9.46 -9.45 0.60
C HIS A 192 10.86 -8.84 0.36
N LEU A 193 11.54 -9.30 -0.69
CA LEU A 193 12.87 -8.81 -1.04
C LEU A 193 12.86 -7.36 -1.56
N GLY A 194 11.83 -6.97 -2.30
CA GLY A 194 11.72 -5.66 -2.92
C GLY A 194 11.13 -4.57 -2.03
N THR A 195 10.42 -4.92 -0.95
CA THR A 195 9.69 -3.94 -0.13
C THR A 195 10.01 -4.01 1.36
N ALA A 196 10.13 -5.21 1.95
CA ALA A 196 10.40 -5.36 3.38
C ALA A 196 11.91 -5.30 3.69
N VAL A 197 12.74 -6.01 2.93
CA VAL A 197 14.20 -6.05 3.16
C VAL A 197 14.88 -4.67 3.12
N PRO A 198 14.50 -3.72 2.22
CA PRO A 198 15.05 -2.36 2.27
C PRO A 198 14.82 -1.69 3.64
N ASN A 199 13.64 -1.82 4.24
CA ASN A 199 13.36 -1.25 5.56
C ASN A 199 14.27 -1.84 6.64
N LEU A 200 14.49 -3.16 6.65
CA LEU A 200 15.39 -3.81 7.61
C LEU A 200 16.82 -3.24 7.50
N ARG A 201 17.32 -3.00 6.29
CA ARG A 201 18.63 -2.37 6.08
C ARG A 201 18.69 -0.97 6.69
N TYR A 202 17.64 -0.16 6.52
CA TYR A 202 17.52 1.15 7.18
C TYR A 202 17.42 1.05 8.70
N TRP A 203 16.98 -0.08 9.24
CA TRP A 203 16.98 -0.34 10.69
C TRP A 203 18.35 -0.81 11.21
N GLY A 204 19.36 -0.93 10.33
CA GLY A 204 20.71 -1.34 10.67
C GLY A 204 20.94 -2.86 10.62
N GLU A 205 19.98 -3.63 10.13
CA GLU A 205 20.10 -5.08 9.98
C GLU A 205 21.11 -5.43 8.87
N ARG A 206 21.96 -6.43 9.14
CA ARG A 206 23.01 -6.92 8.23
C ARG A 206 22.71 -8.35 7.75
N ASP A 207 23.51 -8.82 6.80
CA ASP A 207 23.47 -10.20 6.26
C ASP A 207 22.12 -10.61 5.67
N LEU A 208 21.38 -9.63 5.15
CA LEU A 208 20.10 -9.86 4.46
C LEU A 208 20.37 -10.26 3.00
N PRO A 209 19.57 -11.18 2.43
CA PRO A 209 19.73 -11.58 1.05
C PRO A 209 19.76 -10.36 0.13
N TRP A 210 20.79 -10.30 -0.72
CA TRP A 210 20.91 -9.27 -1.74
C TRP A 210 20.02 -9.63 -2.93
N ARG A 211 19.46 -8.61 -3.55
CA ARG A 211 18.74 -8.76 -4.81
C ARG A 211 19.80 -8.70 -5.91
N GLU A 212 20.24 -9.84 -6.44
CA GLU A 212 20.42 -9.85 -7.90
C GLU A 212 19.01 -9.73 -8.46
N LEU A 213 18.58 -8.48 -8.70
CA LEU A 213 17.56 -8.26 -9.71
C LEU A 213 18.13 -8.93 -10.95
N ALA A 214 17.59 -10.08 -11.34
CA ALA A 214 17.63 -10.43 -12.74
C ALA A 214 17.05 -9.19 -13.43
N THR A 215 17.93 -8.39 -14.03
CA THR A 215 17.51 -7.40 -15.00
C THR A 215 16.59 -8.18 -15.92
N PRO A 216 15.31 -7.79 -16.09
CA PRO A 216 14.60 -8.27 -17.24
C PRO A 216 15.54 -7.93 -18.39
N VAL A 217 16.05 -8.95 -19.09
CA VAL A 217 16.78 -8.71 -20.32
C VAL A 217 15.75 -7.99 -21.18
N TYR A 218 15.90 -6.67 -21.28
CA TYR A 218 15.22 -5.92 -22.28
C TYR A 218 15.84 -6.41 -23.58
N GLU A 219 15.24 -7.43 -24.18
CA GLU A 219 15.38 -7.66 -25.60
C GLU A 219 14.59 -6.52 -26.25
N PRO A 220 15.26 -5.55 -26.91
CA PRO A 220 14.53 -4.64 -27.76
C PRO A 220 13.78 -5.51 -28.75
N GLN A 221 12.46 -5.37 -28.81
CA GLN A 221 11.73 -5.85 -29.97
C GLN A 221 12.24 -5.00 -31.15
N HIS A 222 13.26 -5.51 -31.85
CA HIS A 222 13.67 -5.01 -33.16
C HIS A 222 12.58 -5.36 -34.17
N GLY A 223 11.42 -4.73 -34.03
CA GLY A 223 10.51 -4.48 -35.14
C GLY A 223 11.01 -3.24 -35.88
N PRO A 224 11.00 -3.22 -37.22
CA PRO A 224 11.40 -2.03 -37.96
C PRO A 224 10.46 -0.89 -37.58
N PHE A 225 11.03 0.20 -37.06
CA PHE A 225 10.32 1.48 -37.00
C PHE A 225 10.09 1.91 -38.44
N ASP A 226 8.86 1.75 -38.93
CA ASP A 226 8.41 2.47 -40.12
C ASP A 226 8.49 3.97 -39.81
N GLU A 227 9.35 4.67 -40.55
CA GLU A 227 9.44 6.13 -40.51
C GLU A 227 8.08 6.74 -40.93
N PRO A 228 7.54 7.72 -40.19
CA PRO A 228 6.34 8.41 -40.63
C PRO A 228 6.67 9.30 -41.84
N PRO A 229 5.84 9.31 -42.90
CA PRO A 229 6.07 10.17 -44.05
C PRO A 229 5.82 11.64 -43.67
N PHE A 230 6.73 12.50 -44.13
CA PHE A 230 6.62 13.95 -44.13
C PHE A 230 5.38 14.45 -44.89
#